data_AF-A0AAE4GGP0-F1
#
_entry.id   AF-A0AAE4GGP0-F1
#
_cell.length_a   1.000
_cell.length_b   1.000
_cell.length_c   1.000
_cell.angle_alpha   90.00
_cell.angle_beta   90.00
_cell.angle_gamma   90.00
#
_symmetry.space_group_name_H-M   'P 1'
#
loop_
_entity.id
_entity.type
_entity.pdbx_description
1 polymer ?
#
loop_
_entity_poly.entity_id
_entity_poly.type
_entity_poly.pdbx_seq_one_letter_code
_entity_poly.pdbx_strand_id
1 'polypeptide(L)'
;MKYPNTRYGHVGELEFWMQGESVRRVAKRLKRSEKTVQYWLTGKNKIPWWVPEILRLQHYEYQDRLRQMGFKPPKTKLAIATADRLTFPTPASTVSAPITPLQKPLESNQTSAR
;
A
#
# COMPACT_ATOMS: atom_id res chain seq x y z
N MET A 1 33.06 23.55 6.76
CA MET A 1 33.01 22.18 7.33
C MET A 1 32.90 21.14 6.22
N LYS A 2 34.00 20.45 5.90
CA LYS A 2 33.96 19.24 5.05
C LYS A 2 33.69 18.06 5.97
N TYR A 3 32.44 17.60 6.04
CA TYR A 3 32.17 16.27 6.58
C TYR A 3 32.56 15.26 5.50
N PRO A 4 33.56 14.38 5.73
CA PRO A 4 33.87 13.31 4.80
C PRO A 4 32.77 12.26 4.98
N ASN A 5 31.63 12.52 4.35
CA ASN A 5 30.51 11.62 4.38
C ASN A 5 30.81 10.45 3.44
N THR A 6 31.60 9.50 3.94
CA THR A 6 31.99 8.27 3.23
C THR A 6 30.83 7.30 3.06
N ARG A 7 29.71 7.53 3.75
CA ARG A 7 28.49 6.74 3.60
C ARG A 7 27.74 7.20 2.36
N TYR A 8 27.73 6.34 1.36
CA TYR A 8 26.84 6.46 0.21
C TYR A 8 25.73 5.42 0.32
N GLY A 9 24.56 5.75 -0.20
CA GLY A 9 23.45 4.81 -0.32
C GLY A 9 23.75 3.74 -1.36
N HIS A 10 23.17 2.56 -1.16
CA HIS A 10 23.25 1.47 -2.14
C HIS A 10 22.22 1.69 -3.27
N VAL A 11 22.59 1.40 -4.52
CA VAL A 11 21.70 1.61 -5.68
C VAL A 11 20.47 0.72 -5.59
N GLY A 12 20.63 -0.56 -5.24
CA GLY A 12 19.50 -1.48 -5.10
C GLY A 12 18.52 -1.09 -4.00
N GLU A 13 18.96 -0.33 -2.98
CA GLU A 13 18.05 0.19 -1.96
C GLU A 13 17.20 1.34 -2.51
N LEU A 14 17.82 2.23 -3.31
CA LEU A 14 17.09 3.27 -4.03
C LEU A 14 16.07 2.66 -4.99
N GLU A 15 16.46 1.65 -5.78
CA GLU A 15 15.57 0.97 -6.72
C GLU A 15 14.37 0.32 -6.03
N PHE A 16 14.61 -0.37 -4.91
CA PHE A 16 13.56 -0.98 -4.10
C PHE A 16 12.52 0.05 -3.63
N TRP A 17 12.98 1.18 -3.07
CA TRP A 17 12.06 2.21 -2.56
C TRP A 17 11.41 3.05 -3.65
N MET A 18 11.98 3.08 -4.85
CA MET A 18 11.37 3.72 -6.02
C MET A 18 10.37 2.82 -6.76
N GLN A 19 10.23 1.55 -6.36
CA GLN A 19 9.36 0.61 -7.05
C GLN A 19 7.90 1.10 -7.07
N GLY A 20 7.35 1.24 -8.28
CA GLY A 20 5.98 1.74 -8.49
C GLY A 20 5.81 3.26 -8.41
N GLU A 21 6.88 4.02 -8.20
CA GLU A 21 6.87 5.49 -8.16
C GLU A 21 7.60 6.08 -9.38
N SER A 22 7.10 7.20 -9.92
CA SER A 22 7.76 7.88 -11.04
C SER A 22 8.96 8.71 -10.56
N VAL A 23 10.00 8.80 -11.39
CA VAL A 23 11.21 9.61 -11.10
C VAL A 23 10.85 11.05 -10.73
N ARG A 24 9.88 11.64 -11.45
CA ARG A 24 9.33 12.98 -11.18
C ARG A 24 8.76 13.12 -9.78
N ARG A 25 7.99 12.13 -9.33
CA ARG A 25 7.36 12.14 -8.00
C ARG A 25 8.40 11.98 -6.89
N VAL A 26 9.36 11.09 -7.08
CA VAL A 26 10.49 10.90 -6.14
C VAL A 26 11.36 12.15 -6.07
N ALA A 27 11.68 12.78 -7.21
CA ALA A 27 12.42 14.02 -7.27
C ALA A 27 11.72 15.16 -6.49
N LYS A 28 10.39 15.28 -6.63
CA LYS A 28 9.58 16.23 -5.86
C LYS A 28 9.62 15.95 -4.36
N ARG A 29 9.50 14.68 -3.93
CA ARG A 29 9.57 14.27 -2.51
C ARG A 29 10.94 14.61 -1.90
N LEU A 30 12.02 14.37 -2.63
CA LEU A 30 13.39 14.63 -2.19
C LEU A 30 13.82 16.10 -2.35
N LYS A 31 12.99 16.96 -2.95
CA LYS A 31 13.33 18.35 -3.31
C LYS A 31 14.61 18.41 -4.16
N ARG A 32 14.70 17.54 -5.16
CA ARG A 32 15.83 17.43 -6.10
C ARG A 32 15.34 17.43 -7.55
N SER A 33 16.27 17.60 -8.48
CA SER A 33 15.96 17.53 -9.90
C SER A 33 15.80 16.08 -10.37
N GLU A 34 14.94 15.86 -11.37
CA GLU A 34 14.74 14.54 -11.99
C GLU A 34 16.06 13.99 -12.55
N LYS A 35 16.85 14.86 -13.19
CA LYS A 35 18.18 14.54 -13.71
C LYS A 35 19.11 13.98 -12.63
N THR A 36 19.08 14.56 -11.43
CA THR A 36 19.89 14.09 -10.30
C THR A 36 19.47 12.67 -9.88
N VAL A 37 18.17 12.42 -9.78
CA VAL A 37 17.64 11.08 -9.44
C VAL A 37 17.98 10.06 -10.53
N GLN A 38 17.90 10.45 -11.80
CA GLN A 38 18.31 9.60 -12.92
C GLN A 38 19.80 9.24 -12.85
N TYR A 39 20.65 10.18 -12.45
CA TYR A 39 22.09 9.94 -12.30
C TYR A 39 22.43 9.02 -11.12
N TRP A 40 21.60 8.99 -10.09
CA TRP A 40 21.71 8.03 -9.00
C TRP A 40 21.32 6.61 -9.45
N LEU A 41 20.20 6.49 -10.16
CA LEU A 41 19.73 5.20 -10.69
C LEU A 41 20.70 4.60 -11.72
N THR A 42 21.27 5.43 -12.59
CA THR A 42 22.26 4.99 -13.60
C THR A 42 23.66 4.79 -13.03
N GLY A 43 23.88 5.05 -11.73
CA GLY A 43 25.19 4.93 -11.10
C GLY A 43 26.21 5.98 -11.53
N LYS A 44 25.82 6.99 -12.34
CA LYS A 44 26.69 8.09 -12.78
C LYS A 44 27.19 8.94 -11.61
N ASN A 45 26.33 9.12 -10.60
CA ASN A 45 26.66 9.84 -9.38
C ASN A 45 26.46 8.94 -8.15
N LYS A 46 27.33 9.12 -7.14
CA LYS A 46 27.15 8.46 -5.85
C LYS A 46 25.87 8.96 -5.16
N ILE A 47 25.15 8.04 -4.55
CA ILE A 47 23.89 8.31 -3.85
C ILE A 47 24.21 8.81 -2.44
N PRO A 48 23.71 9.98 -2.00
CA PRO A 48 23.84 10.39 -0.61
C PRO A 48 23.14 9.38 0.32
N TRP A 49 23.76 8.94 1.42
CA TRP A 49 23.17 7.95 2.33
C TRP A 49 21.78 8.30 2.85
N TRP A 50 21.47 9.59 2.98
CA TRP A 50 20.17 10.05 3.46
C TRP A 50 19.04 9.81 2.44
N VAL A 51 19.34 9.59 1.16
CA VAL A 51 18.32 9.45 0.12
C VAL A 51 17.50 8.17 0.32
N PRO A 52 18.09 6.96 0.34
CA PRO A 52 17.33 5.75 0.64
C PRO A 52 16.70 5.79 2.03
N GLU A 53 17.40 6.37 3.01
CA GLU A 53 16.93 6.47 4.39
C GLU A 53 15.65 7.30 4.53
N ILE A 54 15.56 8.45 3.85
CA ILE A 54 14.33 9.26 3.85
C ILE A 54 13.17 8.50 3.20
N LEU A 55 13.42 7.81 2.08
CA LEU A 55 12.37 7.03 1.41
C LEU A 55 11.87 5.88 2.31
N ARG A 56 12.80 5.20 2.98
CA ARG A 56 12.52 4.16 3.98
C ARG A 56 11.65 4.70 5.12
N LEU A 57 12.03 5.82 5.72
CA LEU A 57 11.28 6.45 6.81
C LEU A 57 9.87 6.87 6.38
N GLN A 58 9.74 7.48 5.19
CA GLN A 58 8.43 7.84 4.63
C GLN A 58 7.55 6.62 4.40
N HIS A 59 8.12 5.50 3.96
CA HIS A 59 7.37 4.26 3.80
C HIS A 59 6.88 3.72 5.13
N TYR A 60 7.73 3.67 6.15
CA TYR A 60 7.32 3.20 7.48
C TYR A 60 6.27 4.11 8.11
N GLU A 61 6.43 5.42 8.02
CA GLU A 61 5.43 6.38 8.51
C GLU A 61 4.07 6.17 7.82
N TYR A 62 4.08 5.94 6.49
CA TYR A 62 2.86 5.63 5.76
C TYR A 62 2.19 4.33 6.26
N GLN A 63 2.97 3.27 6.46
CA GLN A 63 2.46 2.00 7.00
C GLN A 63 1.91 2.16 8.41
N ASP A 64 2.58 2.93 9.27
CA ASP A 64 2.12 3.21 10.63
C ASP A 64 0.80 3.98 10.65
N ARG A 65 0.66 4.99 9.78
CA ARG A 65 -0.60 5.71 9.62
C ARG A 65 -1.73 4.78 9.15
N LEU A 66 -1.46 3.89 8.20
CA LEU A 66 -2.44 2.88 7.75
C LEU A 66 -2.88 1.97 8.90
N ARG A 67 -1.92 1.47 9.69
CA ARG A 67 -2.19 0.65 10.87
C ARG A 67 -3.05 1.38 11.90
N GLN A 68 -2.72 2.64 12.19
CA GLN A 68 -3.48 3.47 13.14
C GLN A 68 -4.91 3.74 12.67
N MET A 69 -5.12 3.90 11.37
CA MET A 69 -6.46 4.03 10.77
C MET A 69 -7.24 2.71 10.71
N GLY A 70 -6.65 1.59 11.17
CA GLY A 70 -7.29 0.27 11.15
C GLY A 70 -7.26 -0.42 9.79
N PHE A 71 -6.56 0.12 8.79
CA PHE A 71 -6.32 -0.58 7.53
C PHE A 71 -5.37 -1.74 7.79
N LYS A 72 -5.89 -2.97 7.63
CA LYS A 72 -5.08 -4.18 7.71
C LYS A 72 -4.49 -4.46 6.33
N PRO A 73 -3.20 -4.81 6.23
CA PRO A 73 -2.64 -5.24 4.95
C PRO A 73 -3.45 -6.44 4.44
N PRO A 74 -3.72 -6.53 3.13
CA PRO A 74 -4.41 -7.67 2.58
C PRO A 74 -3.61 -8.92 2.93
N LYS A 75 -4.26 -9.90 3.57
CA LYS A 75 -3.64 -11.21 3.81
C LYS A 75 -3.47 -11.86 2.44
N THR A 76 -2.29 -11.72 1.85
CA THR A 76 -1.94 -12.48 0.65
C THR A 76 -1.94 -13.95 1.05
N LYS A 77 -2.95 -14.69 0.59
CA LYS A 77 -2.96 -16.13 0.73
C LYS A 77 -1.81 -16.64 -0.13
N LEU A 78 -0.69 -17.00 0.51
CA LEU A 78 0.42 -17.65 -0.16
C LEU A 78 -0.14 -18.95 -0.77
N ALA A 79 -0.26 -18.99 -2.09
CA ALA A 79 -0.61 -20.21 -2.80
C ALA A 79 0.58 -21.16 -2.77
N ILE A 80 0.33 -22.45 -2.63
CA ILE A 80 1.35 -23.47 -2.84
C ILE A 80 1.65 -23.47 -4.34
N ALA A 81 2.86 -23.05 -4.71
CA ALA A 81 3.33 -23.13 -6.08
C ALA A 81 3.85 -24.55 -6.34
N THR A 82 3.00 -25.42 -6.88
CA THR A 82 3.47 -26.65 -7.53
C THR A 82 3.88 -26.27 -8.95
N ALA A 83 4.97 -26.87 -9.46
CA ALA A 83 5.74 -26.43 -10.64
C ALA A 83 4.96 -26.05 -11.92
N ASP A 84 3.68 -26.41 -12.02
CA ASP A 84 2.86 -26.21 -13.22
C ASP A 84 1.55 -25.41 -12.95
N ARG A 85 1.15 -25.18 -11.69
CA ARG A 85 -0.12 -24.50 -11.39
C ARG A 85 -0.17 -23.81 -10.03
N LEU A 86 -0.55 -22.53 -10.04
CA LEU A 86 -0.96 -21.80 -8.84
C LEU A 86 -2.40 -22.17 -8.49
N THR A 87 -2.60 -22.77 -7.32
CA THR A 87 -3.95 -23.06 -6.79
C THR A 87 -4.28 -22.06 -5.69
N PHE A 88 -5.28 -21.20 -5.93
CA PHE A 88 -5.80 -20.28 -4.92
C PHE A 88 -6.99 -20.93 -4.20
N PRO A 89 -7.02 -20.95 -2.86
CA PRO A 89 -8.17 -21.46 -2.14
C PRO A 89 -9.37 -20.53 -2.36
N THR A 90 -10.40 -21.05 -3.03
CA THR A 90 -11.68 -20.36 -3.28
C THR A 90 -12.21 -19.82 -1.96
N PRO A 91 -12.47 -18.50 -1.84
CA PRO A 91 -13.11 -17.98 -0.64
C PRO A 91 -14.49 -18.63 -0.53
N ALA A 92 -14.79 -19.25 0.63
CA ALA A 92 -16.11 -19.76 0.92
C ALA A 92 -17.12 -18.62 0.68
N SER A 93 -18.11 -18.86 -0.18
CA SER A 93 -19.19 -17.91 -0.39
C SER A 93 -19.88 -17.70 0.95
N THR A 94 -19.79 -16.49 1.49
CA THR A 94 -20.69 -16.07 2.56
C THR A 94 -22.08 -16.13 1.94
N VAL A 95 -22.84 -17.19 2.24
CA VAL A 95 -24.24 -17.30 1.88
C VAL A 95 -24.92 -16.04 2.40
N SER A 96 -25.27 -15.14 1.48
CA SER A 96 -26.11 -14.01 1.80
C SER A 96 -27.40 -14.56 2.38
N ALA A 97 -27.61 -14.36 3.69
CA ALA A 97 -28.88 -14.69 4.31
C ALA A 97 -30.00 -14.03 3.48
N PRO A 98 -31.07 -14.75 3.12
CA PRO A 98 -32.17 -14.16 2.38
C PRO A 98 -32.76 -13.03 3.22
N ILE A 99 -32.74 -11.82 2.66
CA ILE A 99 -33.41 -10.65 3.21
C ILE A 99 -34.89 -11.03 3.30
N THR A 100 -35.38 -11.30 4.52
CA THR A 100 -36.81 -11.46 4.75
C THR A 100 -37.44 -10.09 4.53
N PRO A 101 -38.33 -9.92 3.52
CA PRO A 101 -39.00 -8.65 3.34
C PRO A 101 -39.87 -8.37 4.57
N LEU A 102 -39.75 -7.16 5.09
CA LEU A 102 -40.50 -6.64 6.23
C LEU A 102 -42.00 -6.89 6.01
N GLN A 103 -42.63 -7.70 6.87
CA GLN A 103 -44.06 -7.93 6.85
C GLN A 103 -44.78 -6.59 7.06
N LYS A 104 -45.66 -6.25 6.13
CA LYS A 104 -46.54 -5.09 6.19
C LYS A 104 -47.42 -5.22 7.45
N PRO A 105 -47.56 -4.17 8.29
CA PRO A 105 -48.35 -4.27 9.51
C PRO A 105 -49.83 -4.53 9.16
N LEU A 106 -50.44 -5.49 9.87
CA LEU A 106 -51.87 -5.79 9.83
C LEU A 106 -52.68 -4.53 10.14
N GLU A 107 -53.51 -4.09 9.20
CA GLU A 107 -54.57 -3.12 9.48
C GLU A 107 -55.63 -3.80 10.36
N SER A 108 -55.71 -3.39 11.62
CA SER A 108 -56.79 -3.77 12.52
C SER A 108 -58.03 -2.95 12.19
N ASN A 109 -59.05 -3.61 11.60
CA ASN A 109 -60.40 -3.06 11.47
C ASN A 109 -60.97 -2.75 12.87
N GLN A 110 -61.07 -1.46 13.20
CA GLN A 110 -61.87 -1.03 14.35
C GLN A 110 -63.31 -0.82 13.90
N THR A 111 -64.13 -1.81 14.23
CA THR A 111 -65.58 -1.69 14.39
C THR A 111 -65.90 -0.54 15.35
N SER A 112 -66.52 0.54 14.85
CA SER A 112 -67.20 1.51 15.71
C SER A 112 -68.70 1.40 15.47
N ALA A 113 -69.37 0.82 16.46
CA ALA A 113 -70.81 0.87 16.61
C ALA A 113 -71.29 2.32 16.76
N ARG A 114 -72.41 2.63 16.10
CA ARG A 114 -73.40 3.61 16.55
C ARG A 114 -74.75 3.30 15.92
#